data_AF-A0A8T5LRV8-F1
#
_entry.id   AF-A0A8T5LRV8-F1
#
_cell.length_a   1.000
_cell.length_b   1.000
_cell.length_c   1.000
_cell.angle_alpha   90.00
_cell.angle_beta   90.00
_cell.angle_gamma   90.00
#
_symmetry.space_group_name_H-M   'P 1'
#
loop_
_entity.id
_entity.type
_entity.pdbx_description
1 polymer ?
#
loop_
_entity_poly.entity_id
_entity_poly.type
_entity_poly.pdbx_seq_one_letter_code
_entity_poly.pdbx_strand_id
1 'polypeptide(L)'
;MNKAIKFGVLSLLALSLVTSALAFGQNHAARDAMEAGDYGAWKEAKISELTEKRFNEVRGRHQEMQQRHAEIKEAMDQGYDAWKEAVGDCPMSEQITEDNFDLFVEMHSLIEEGDLEAAQGLAEELGIPAMHHGMHRQEKGFFKGR
;
A
#
# COMPACT_ATOMS: atom_id res chain seq x y z
N MET A 1 34.50 -43.57 19.68
CA MET A 1 35.14 -42.30 20.03
C MET A 1 34.33 -41.16 19.44
N ASN A 2 33.90 -40.25 20.32
CA ASN A 2 33.04 -39.11 20.05
C ASN A 2 33.63 -38.14 19.02
N LYS A 3 32.79 -37.49 18.21
CA LYS A 3 32.42 -36.06 18.39
C LYS A 3 31.60 -35.50 17.20
N ALA A 4 30.45 -34.94 17.57
CA ALA A 4 29.80 -33.75 17.02
C ALA A 4 29.32 -33.76 15.56
N ILE A 5 28.00 -33.92 15.46
CA ILE A 5 27.11 -33.34 14.45
C ILE A 5 27.49 -31.86 14.28
N LYS A 6 28.07 -31.52 13.13
CA LYS A 6 28.20 -30.13 12.70
C LYS A 6 26.94 -29.78 11.93
N PHE A 7 26.00 -29.13 12.61
CA PHE A 7 24.98 -28.34 11.95
C PHE A 7 25.70 -27.23 11.17
N GLY A 8 26.00 -27.50 9.90
CA GLY A 8 26.33 -26.47 8.94
C GLY A 8 25.09 -25.61 8.79
N VAL A 9 25.06 -24.49 9.50
CA VAL A 9 24.09 -23.42 9.33
C VAL A 9 24.07 -23.09 7.84
N LEU A 10 23.01 -23.51 7.15
CA LEU A 10 22.67 -23.00 5.84
C LEU A 10 22.69 -21.48 5.96
N SER A 11 23.66 -20.84 5.31
CA SER A 11 23.67 -19.40 5.06
C SER A 11 22.45 -19.08 4.20
N LEU A 12 21.32 -18.85 4.87
CA LEU A 12 20.15 -18.22 4.29
C LEU A 12 20.58 -16.81 3.89
N LEU A 13 20.89 -16.70 2.60
CA LEU A 13 20.60 -15.58 1.72
C LEU A 13 19.99 -14.41 2.48
N ALA A 14 20.79 -13.36 2.66
CA ALA A 14 20.32 -12.04 3.04
C ALA A 14 19.31 -11.58 1.97
N LEU A 15 18.05 -11.92 2.18
CA LEU A 15 16.93 -11.33 1.48
C LEU A 15 16.97 -9.84 1.78
N SER A 16 17.40 -9.07 0.78
CA SER A 16 17.24 -7.62 0.70
C SER A 16 15.74 -7.29 0.62
N LEU A 17 15.07 -7.33 1.75
CA LEU A 17 13.82 -6.64 2.06
C LEU A 17 14.27 -5.46 2.93
N VAL A 18 14.02 -4.20 2.63
CA VAL A 18 12.69 -3.59 2.53
C VAL A 18 12.84 -2.28 1.77
N THR A 19 12.24 -2.19 0.58
CA THR A 19 11.80 -0.91 0.02
C THR A 19 10.43 -0.55 0.61
N SER A 20 10.23 0.76 0.78
CA SER A 20 8.94 1.45 0.71
C SER A 20 8.21 1.74 2.04
N ALA A 21 8.47 2.94 2.57
CA ALA A 21 7.44 3.95 2.85
C ALA A 21 6.23 3.60 3.74
N LEU A 22 6.41 2.83 4.82
CA LEU A 22 5.58 3.08 6.02
C LEU A 22 5.99 4.42 6.62
N ALA A 23 5.34 5.52 6.23
CA ALA A 23 5.45 6.84 6.88
C ALA A 23 6.87 7.15 7.38
N PHE A 24 7.87 7.02 6.49
CA PHE A 24 9.27 7.24 6.85
C PHE A 24 9.43 8.74 7.06
N GLY A 25 9.18 9.18 8.30
CA GLY A 25 9.80 10.38 8.81
C GLY A 25 11.29 10.31 8.47
N GLN A 26 11.89 11.46 8.20
CA GLN A 26 13.29 11.61 7.85
C GLN A 26 14.20 11.08 8.97
N ASN A 27 14.29 9.76 9.11
CA ASN A 27 15.11 9.12 10.11
C ASN A 27 16.46 8.86 9.46
N HIS A 28 17.20 9.96 9.32
CA HIS A 28 18.57 9.95 8.81
C HIS A 28 19.40 8.89 9.55
N ALA A 29 19.21 8.72 10.87
CA ALA A 29 19.89 7.70 11.65
C ALA A 29 19.61 6.26 11.19
N ALA A 30 18.35 5.91 10.85
CA ALA A 30 18.05 4.60 10.29
C ALA A 30 18.65 4.41 8.89
N ARG A 31 18.73 5.48 8.08
CA ARG A 31 19.34 5.44 6.75
C ARG A 31 20.86 5.27 6.84
N ASP A 32 21.51 6.08 7.67
CA ASP A 32 22.95 6.04 7.91
C ASP A 32 23.38 4.67 8.47
N ALA A 33 22.57 4.09 9.36
CA ALA A 33 22.78 2.74 9.88
C ALA A 33 22.67 1.66 8.79
N MET A 34 21.76 1.80 7.81
CA MET A 34 21.70 0.88 6.66
C MET A 34 22.91 1.02 5.75
N GLU A 35 23.36 2.24 5.46
CA GLU A 35 24.55 2.50 4.64
C GLU A 35 25.83 1.97 5.32
N ALA A 36 25.89 2.00 6.65
CA ALA A 36 26.98 1.44 7.45
C ALA A 36 26.86 -0.09 7.69
N GLY A 37 25.74 -0.73 7.34
CA GLY A 37 25.48 -2.13 7.67
C GLY A 37 25.28 -2.41 9.17
N ASP A 38 24.96 -1.38 9.95
CA ASP A 38 24.77 -1.46 11.41
C ASP A 38 23.29 -1.78 11.74
N TYR A 39 23.02 -3.07 11.86
CA TYR A 39 21.69 -3.55 12.24
C TYR A 39 21.23 -3.08 13.62
N GLY A 40 22.15 -2.94 14.58
CA GLY A 40 21.83 -2.51 15.94
C GLY A 40 21.32 -1.07 15.95
N ALA A 41 22.08 -0.16 15.33
CA ALA A 41 21.72 1.24 15.19
C ALA A 41 20.42 1.41 14.38
N TRP A 42 20.22 0.62 13.32
CA TRP A 42 18.99 0.65 12.54
C TRP A 42 17.77 0.24 13.37
N LYS A 43 17.90 -0.86 14.13
CA LYS A 43 16.83 -1.37 14.98
C LYS A 43 16.46 -0.37 16.07
N GLU A 44 17.43 0.24 16.74
CA GLU A 44 17.17 1.27 17.76
C GLU A 44 16.49 2.51 17.17
N ALA A 45 16.98 2.99 16.02
CA ALA A 45 16.39 4.11 15.31
C ALA A 45 14.93 3.82 14.92
N LYS A 46 14.60 2.59 14.52
CA LYS A 46 13.22 2.18 14.18
C LYS A 46 12.33 1.94 15.39
N ILE A 47 12.85 1.35 16.46
CA ILE A 47 12.07 1.01 17.65
C ILE A 47 11.76 2.26 18.48
N SER A 48 12.68 3.23 18.54
CA SER A 48 12.44 4.50 19.25
C SER A 48 11.21 5.25 18.72
N GLU A 49 10.87 5.03 17.45
CA GLU A 49 9.68 5.57 16.79
C GLU A 49 8.38 4.80 17.07
N LEU A 50 8.45 3.54 17.49
CA LEU A 50 7.30 2.71 17.86
C LEU A 50 6.91 2.99 19.32
N THR A 51 6.16 4.06 19.53
CA THR A 51 5.51 4.33 20.82
C THR A 51 4.11 3.72 20.87
N GLU A 52 3.63 3.38 22.08
CA GLU A 52 2.27 2.90 22.29
C GLU A 52 1.22 3.91 21.78
N LYS A 53 1.48 5.21 21.98
CA LYS A 53 0.64 6.28 21.44
C LYS A 53 0.53 6.19 19.91
N ARG A 54 1.66 6.11 19.20
CA ARG A 54 1.68 6.01 17.74
C ARG A 54 1.04 4.71 17.24
N PHE A 55 1.23 3.60 17.95
CA PHE A 55 0.55 2.35 17.64
C PHE A 55 -0.97 2.49 17.73
N ASN A 56 -1.47 3.08 18.82
CA ASN A 56 -2.91 3.28 19.01
C ASN A 56 -3.48 4.27 17.98
N GLU A 57 -2.75 5.32 17.60
CA GLU A 57 -3.14 6.24 16.51
C GLU A 57 -3.23 5.53 15.16
N VAL A 58 -2.24 4.70 14.81
CA VAL A 58 -2.26 3.91 13.56
C VAL A 58 -3.42 2.93 13.57
N ARG A 59 -3.64 2.23 14.68
CA ARG A 59 -4.76 1.30 14.84
C ARG A 59 -6.11 2.00 14.69
N GLY A 60 -6.29 3.15 15.35
CA GLY A 60 -7.53 3.93 15.28
C GLY A 60 -7.85 4.35 13.85
N ARG A 61 -6.88 4.98 13.17
CA ARG A 61 -7.03 5.35 11.75
C ARG A 61 -7.33 4.14 10.85
N HIS A 62 -6.68 2.99 11.10
CA HIS A 62 -6.96 1.79 10.31
C HIS A 62 -8.40 1.32 10.51
N GLN A 63 -8.90 1.31 11.75
CA GLN A 63 -10.29 0.94 12.04
C GLN A 63 -11.28 1.90 11.37
N GLU A 64 -11.05 3.21 11.48
CA GLU A 64 -11.86 4.23 10.82
C GLU A 64 -11.87 4.07 9.29
N MET A 65 -10.71 3.83 8.68
CA MET A 65 -10.62 3.61 7.23
C MET A 65 -11.37 2.35 6.79
N GLN A 66 -11.28 1.25 7.55
CA GLN A 66 -11.99 0.01 7.26
C GLN A 66 -13.51 0.19 7.37
N GLN A 67 -13.96 0.89 8.42
CA GLN A 67 -15.38 1.18 8.61
C GLN A 67 -15.92 2.06 7.48
N ARG A 68 -15.21 3.15 7.13
CA ARG A 68 -15.59 4.00 6.00
C ARG A 68 -15.62 3.25 4.68
N HIS A 69 -14.69 2.33 4.45
CA HIS A 69 -14.68 1.52 3.23
C HIS A 69 -15.91 0.61 3.15
N ALA A 70 -16.29 -0.03 4.27
CA ALA A 70 -17.48 -0.87 4.32
C ALA A 70 -18.77 -0.05 4.10
N GLU A 71 -18.89 1.13 4.71
CA GLU A 71 -20.03 2.03 4.52
C GLU A 71 -20.17 2.48 3.06
N ILE A 72 -19.05 2.83 2.40
CA ILE A 72 -19.06 3.18 0.98
C ILE A 72 -19.46 1.99 0.11
N LYS A 73 -18.96 0.79 0.40
CA LYS A 73 -19.31 -0.43 -0.34
C LYS A 73 -20.80 -0.74 -0.25
N GLU A 74 -21.36 -0.67 0.96
CA GLU A 74 -22.80 -0.86 1.16
C GLU A 74 -23.62 0.21 0.42
N ALA A 75 -23.14 1.45 0.41
CA ALA A 75 -23.77 2.54 -0.32
C ALA A 75 -23.72 2.33 -1.86
N MET A 76 -22.67 1.69 -2.39
CA MET A 76 -22.61 1.33 -3.81
C MET A 76 -23.73 0.36 -4.20
N ASP A 77 -24.03 -0.63 -3.35
CA ASP A 77 -25.11 -1.59 -3.58
C ASP A 77 -26.51 -0.93 -3.55
N GLN A 78 -26.62 0.23 -2.91
CA GLN A 78 -27.87 1.01 -2.82
C GLN A 78 -28.07 1.97 -4.01
N GLY A 79 -27.01 2.26 -4.78
CA GLY A 79 -27.05 3.11 -5.97
C GLY A 79 -26.32 4.45 -5.84
N TYR A 80 -26.35 5.23 -6.92
CA TYR A 80 -25.56 6.46 -7.07
C TYR A 80 -25.78 7.49 -5.96
N ASP A 81 -27.03 7.79 -5.60
CA ASP A 81 -27.33 8.82 -4.60
C ASP A 81 -26.78 8.46 -3.21
N ALA A 82 -26.97 7.20 -2.79
CA ALA A 82 -26.45 6.70 -1.53
C ALA A 82 -24.92 6.70 -1.53
N TRP A 83 -24.31 6.26 -2.64
CA TRP A 83 -22.86 6.32 -2.79
C TRP A 83 -22.33 7.75 -2.71
N LYS A 84 -22.95 8.70 -3.44
CA LYS A 84 -22.55 10.11 -3.48
C LYS A 84 -22.62 10.76 -2.08
N GLU A 85 -23.67 10.44 -1.31
CA GLU A 85 -23.79 10.88 0.08
C GLU A 85 -22.69 10.28 0.96
N ALA A 86 -22.39 8.99 0.81
CA ALA A 86 -21.38 8.29 1.61
C ALA A 86 -19.94 8.75 1.31
N VAL A 87 -19.60 8.99 0.04
CA VAL A 87 -18.27 9.46 -0.36
C VAL A 87 -18.09 10.96 -0.12
N GLY A 88 -19.17 11.74 -0.26
CA GLY A 88 -19.15 13.20 -0.17
C GLY A 88 -18.38 13.86 -1.31
N ASP A 89 -17.93 15.09 -1.07
CA ASP A 89 -17.14 15.85 -2.05
C ASP A 89 -15.69 15.38 -2.05
N CYS A 90 -15.31 14.66 -3.10
CA CYS A 90 -13.95 14.23 -3.34
C CYS A 90 -13.65 14.29 -4.85
N PRO A 91 -12.37 14.34 -5.26
CA PRO A 91 -12.02 14.42 -6.69
C PRO A 91 -12.63 13.30 -7.55
N MET A 92 -12.86 12.11 -6.98
CA MET A 92 -13.47 11.00 -7.69
C MET A 92 -14.98 11.21 -7.91
N SER A 93 -15.67 11.86 -6.98
CA SER A 93 -17.11 12.11 -7.09
C SER A 93 -17.45 13.27 -8.03
N GLU A 94 -16.44 13.91 -8.65
CA GLU A 94 -16.58 14.85 -9.77
C GLU A 94 -16.61 14.14 -11.14
N GLN A 95 -16.08 12.92 -11.22
CA GLN A 95 -15.95 12.14 -12.46
C GLN A 95 -17.05 11.10 -12.61
N ILE A 96 -17.56 10.61 -11.47
CA ILE A 96 -18.69 9.68 -11.43
C ILE A 96 -20.00 10.48 -11.40
N THR A 97 -20.87 10.20 -12.35
CA THR A 97 -22.22 10.71 -12.48
C THR A 97 -23.21 9.56 -12.40
N GLU A 98 -24.51 9.86 -12.28
CA GLU A 98 -25.56 8.84 -12.31
C GLU A 98 -25.50 8.00 -13.59
N ASP A 99 -25.23 8.63 -14.74
CA ASP A 99 -25.19 7.98 -16.04
C ASP A 99 -24.04 6.96 -16.21
N ASN A 100 -22.93 7.14 -15.50
CA ASN A 100 -21.74 6.28 -15.60
C ASN A 100 -21.49 5.45 -14.33
N PHE A 101 -22.41 5.52 -13.35
CA PHE A 101 -22.27 4.85 -12.06
C PHE A 101 -22.20 3.33 -12.20
N ASP A 102 -22.96 2.74 -13.13
CA ASP A 102 -22.93 1.29 -13.37
C ASP A 102 -21.54 0.81 -13.84
N LEU A 103 -20.87 1.58 -14.70
CA LEU A 103 -19.49 1.30 -15.11
C LEU A 103 -18.52 1.39 -13.92
N PHE A 104 -18.75 2.34 -13.01
CA PHE A 104 -17.95 2.46 -11.80
C PHE A 104 -18.13 1.27 -10.86
N VAL A 105 -19.36 0.76 -10.72
CA VAL A 105 -19.64 -0.45 -9.93
C VAL A 105 -18.95 -1.66 -10.56
N GLU A 106 -19.03 -1.83 -11.89
CA GLU A 106 -18.35 -2.91 -12.61
C GLU A 106 -16.83 -2.83 -12.43
N MET A 107 -16.25 -1.64 -12.58
CA MET A 107 -14.84 -1.39 -12.32
C MET A 107 -14.45 -1.79 -10.89
N HIS A 108 -15.26 -1.45 -9.90
CA HIS A 108 -14.99 -1.82 -8.50
C HIS A 108 -15.02 -3.34 -8.31
N SER A 109 -15.99 -4.05 -8.88
CA SER A 109 -16.05 -5.52 -8.84
C SER A 109 -14.81 -6.17 -9.44
N LEU A 110 -14.34 -5.69 -10.60
CA LEU A 110 -13.12 -6.20 -11.24
C LEU A 110 -11.87 -6.01 -10.37
N ILE A 111 -11.79 -4.89 -9.64
CA ILE A 111 -10.70 -4.66 -8.67
C ILE A 111 -10.77 -5.67 -7.52
N GLU A 112 -11.96 -5.95 -6.98
CA GLU A 112 -12.14 -6.93 -5.90
C GLU A 112 -11.79 -8.36 -6.34
N GLU A 113 -12.06 -8.69 -7.60
CA GLU A 113 -11.70 -9.97 -8.22
C GLU A 113 -10.21 -10.06 -8.59
N GLY A 114 -9.51 -8.91 -8.61
CA GLY A 114 -8.09 -8.81 -8.94
C GLY A 114 -7.79 -8.64 -10.43
N ASP A 115 -8.81 -8.42 -11.28
CA ASP A 115 -8.64 -8.09 -12.69
C ASP A 115 -8.37 -6.59 -12.86
N LEU A 116 -7.12 -6.22 -12.57
CA LEU A 116 -6.66 -4.83 -12.64
C LEU A 116 -6.54 -4.32 -14.08
N GLU A 117 -6.38 -5.20 -15.06
CA GLU A 117 -6.26 -4.79 -16.47
C GLU A 117 -7.61 -4.37 -17.03
N ALA A 118 -8.66 -5.17 -16.79
CA ALA A 118 -10.01 -4.83 -17.16
C ALA A 118 -10.51 -3.59 -16.40
N ALA A 119 -10.24 -3.52 -15.08
CA ALA A 119 -10.58 -2.35 -14.28
C ALA A 119 -9.87 -1.08 -14.76
N GLN A 120 -8.62 -1.16 -15.22
CA GLN A 120 -7.89 -0.02 -15.78
C GLN A 120 -8.53 0.49 -17.07
N GLY A 121 -9.05 -0.41 -17.92
CA GLY A 121 -9.80 -0.01 -19.12
C GLY A 121 -11.05 0.81 -18.78
N LEU A 122 -11.83 0.37 -17.80
CA LEU A 122 -13.00 1.12 -17.33
C LEU A 122 -12.63 2.43 -16.64
N ALA A 123 -11.52 2.45 -15.87
CA ALA A 123 -11.04 3.68 -15.25
C ALA A 123 -10.69 4.76 -16.30
N GLU A 124 -10.08 4.36 -17.41
CA GLU A 124 -9.78 5.27 -18.53
C GLU A 124 -11.05 5.81 -19.19
N GLU A 125 -12.07 4.97 -19.37
CA GLU A 125 -13.38 5.37 -19.91
C GLU A 125 -14.10 6.35 -18.97
N LEU A 126 -14.01 6.14 -17.67
CA LEU A 126 -14.57 7.02 -16.63
C LEU A 126 -13.75 8.30 -16.41
N GLY A 127 -12.59 8.45 -17.07
CA GLY A 127 -11.69 9.60 -16.87
C GLY A 127 -11.02 9.61 -15.49
N ILE A 128 -11.02 8.47 -14.80
CA ILE A 128 -10.37 8.30 -13.51
C ILE A 128 -8.87 8.22 -13.75
N PRO A 129 -8.06 9.08 -13.08
CA PRO A 129 -6.62 9.00 -13.18
C PRO A 129 -6.19 7.56 -12.92
N ALA A 130 -5.35 7.02 -13.80
CA ALA A 130 -4.89 5.64 -13.75
C ALA A 130 -4.65 5.24 -12.30
N MET A 131 -5.31 4.15 -11.89
CA MET A 131 -5.17 3.62 -10.55
C MET A 131 -3.76 3.08 -10.43
N HIS A 132 -2.82 3.98 -10.13
CA HIS A 132 -1.46 3.66 -9.77
C HIS A 132 -1.52 2.98 -8.40
N HIS A 133 -2.03 1.75 -8.37
CA HIS A 133 -1.52 0.73 -7.47
C HIS A 133 0.00 0.87 -7.52
N GLY A 134 0.64 0.88 -6.36
CA GLY A 134 2.07 1.13 -6.17
C GLY A 134 3.02 0.14 -6.84
N MET A 135 2.77 -0.27 -8.08
CA MET A 135 3.78 -0.63 -9.05
C MET A 135 4.57 0.63 -9.40
N HIS A 136 5.57 0.91 -8.56
CA HIS A 136 6.85 1.30 -9.13
C HIS A 136 7.20 0.28 -10.21
N ARG A 137 6.85 0.64 -11.46
CA ARG A 137 7.35 0.02 -12.67
C ARG A 137 8.88 0.14 -12.61
N GLN A 138 9.52 -0.90 -12.09
CA GLN A 138 10.86 -1.27 -12.49
C GLN A 138 10.83 -1.36 -14.01
N GLU A 139 11.23 -0.30 -14.70
CA GLU A 139 11.78 -0.37 -16.05
C GLU A 139 12.12 1.04 -16.50
N LYS A 140 13.37 1.42 -16.28
CA LYS A 140 14.29 2.13 -17.20
C LYS A 140 15.23 3.02 -16.40
N GLY A 141 16.50 2.60 -16.31
CA GLY A 141 17.58 3.58 -16.23
C GLY A 141 18.70 3.40 -15.21
N PHE A 142 18.94 2.21 -14.62
CA PHE A 142 20.07 2.06 -13.67
C PHE A 142 21.05 0.92 -13.96
N PHE A 143 21.32 0.64 -15.23
CA PHE A 143 22.57 -0.03 -15.63
C PHE A 143 23.07 0.54 -16.97
N LYS A 144 23.84 1.63 -16.90
CA LYS A 144 24.87 1.93 -17.90
C LYS A 144 25.98 2.78 -17.27
N GLY A 145 27.21 2.27 -17.33
CA GLY A 145 28.44 2.93 -16.86
C GLY A 145 29.04 2.18 -15.68
N ARG A 146 29.78 1.09 -15.93
CA ARG A 146 31.22 1.01 -16.28
C ARG A 146 32.10 1.11 -15.03
#